data_AF-A0A942QDB8-F1
#
_entry.id   AF-A0A942QDB8-F1
#
_cell.length_a   1.000
_cell.length_b   1.000
_cell.length_c   1.000
_cell.angle_alpha   90.00
_cell.angle_beta   90.00
_cell.angle_gamma   90.00
#
_symmetry.space_group_name_H-M   'P 1'
#
loop_
_entity.id
_entity.type
_entity.pdbx_description
1 polymer ?
#
loop_
_entity_poly.entity_id
_entity_poly.type
_entity_poly.pdbx_seq_one_letter_code
_entity_poly.pdbx_strand_id
1 'polypeptide(L)' 'MIEYKIFRIELKDKLMRKVPTQDYHQIIIEQGRLGYKLVHMFAPALYAQGLADYIELVFEREY' A
#
# COMPACT_ATOMS: atom_id res chain seq x y z
N MET A 1 -8.03 20.53 8.99
CA MET A 1 -7.99 19.99 7.60
C MET A 1 -7.45 18.58 7.66
N ILE A 2 -7.69 17.74 6.64
CA ILE A 2 -7.14 16.37 6.59
C ILE A 2 -6.14 16.31 5.43
N GLU A 3 -4.94 15.78 5.72
CA GLU A 3 -3.91 15.51 4.71
C GLU A 3 -3.93 14.02 4.34
N TYR A 4 -3.99 13.71 3.05
CA TYR A 4 -3.92 12.33 2.55
C TYR A 4 -2.56 12.03 1.92
N LYS A 5 -2.05 10.82 2.16
CA LYS A 5 -0.88 10.25 1.48
C LYS A 5 -1.20 8.87 0.93
N ILE A 6 -0.81 8.61 -0.31
CA ILE A 6 -1.04 7.33 -0.99
C ILE A 6 0.31 6.74 -1.38
N PHE A 7 0.58 5.53 -0.90
CA PHE A 7 1.78 4.76 -1.25
C PHE A 7 1.38 3.60 -2.14
N ARG A 8 1.82 3.64 -3.40
CA ARG A 8 1.65 2.54 -4.34
C ARG A 8 2.86 1.61 -4.28
N ILE A 9 2.60 0.32 -4.03
CA ILE A 9 3.59 -0.73 -3.90
C ILE A 9 3.33 -1.74 -5.01
N GLU A 10 4.24 -1.80 -5.98
CA GLU A 10 4.18 -2.79 -7.05
C GLU A 10 4.36 -4.19 -6.48
N LEU A 11 3.65 -5.15 -7.06
CA LEU A 11 3.77 -6.58 -6.80
C LEU A 11 4.50 -7.23 -7.98
N LYS A 12 5.53 -8.02 -7.68
CA LYS A 12 6.25 -8.80 -8.68
C LYS A 12 5.89 -10.27 -8.57
N ASP A 13 5.90 -10.96 -9.70
CA ASP A 13 5.75 -12.41 -9.74
C ASP A 13 7.00 -13.09 -9.17
N LYS A 14 6.80 -13.97 -8.19
CA LYS A 14 7.86 -14.81 -7.61
C LYS A 14 7.33 -16.23 -7.41
N LEU A 15 7.79 -17.15 -8.24
CA LEU A 15 7.24 -18.51 -8.38
C LEU A 15 5.72 -18.47 -8.66
N MET A 16 4.91 -18.84 -7.66
CA MET A 16 3.45 -18.99 -7.75
C MET A 16 2.69 -17.90 -6.96
N ARG A 17 3.34 -16.78 -6.63
CA ARG A 17 2.70 -15.68 -5.88
C ARG A 17 3.19 -14.30 -6.31
N LYS A 18 2.31 -13.32 -6.17
CA LYS A 18 2.64 -11.90 -6.20
C LYS A 18 3.30 -11.50 -4.88
N VAL A 19 4.44 -10.83 -4.93
CA VAL A 19 5.20 -10.39 -3.75
C VAL A 19 5.43 -8.89 -3.83
N PRO A 20 5.17 -8.14 -2.74
CA PRO A 20 5.46 -6.71 -2.70
C PRO A 20 6.93 -6.41 -2.98
N THR A 21 7.16 -5.34 -3.74
CA THR A 21 8.51 -4.83 -4.04
C THR A 21 9.12 -4.06 -2.88
N GLN A 22 8.30 -3.60 -1.95
CA GLN A 22 8.68 -2.81 -0.78
C GLN A 22 8.11 -3.48 0.47
N ASP A 23 8.80 -3.35 1.59
CA ASP A 23 8.27 -3.76 2.89
C ASP A 23 7.23 -2.73 3.36
N TYR A 24 5.97 -3.03 3.05
CA TYR A 24 4.84 -2.18 3.38
C TYR A 24 4.62 -2.07 4.90
N HIS A 25 5.13 -3.01 5.71
CA HIS A 25 5.09 -2.88 7.16
C HIS A 25 5.99 -1.74 7.65
N GLN A 26 7.18 -1.59 7.05
CA GLN A 26 8.06 -0.46 7.35
C GLN A 26 7.40 0.87 6.98
N ILE A 27 6.77 0.94 5.79
CA ILE A 27 6.03 2.13 5.36
C ILE A 27 4.95 2.49 6.40
N ILE A 28 4.15 1.52 6.85
CA ILE A 28 3.11 1.75 7.87
C ILE A 28 3.72 2.26 9.19
N ILE A 29 4.79 1.64 9.67
CA ILE A 29 5.46 2.04 10.92
C ILE A 29 6.03 3.46 10.81
N GLU A 30 6.71 3.77 9.71
CA GLU A 30 7.30 5.09 9.46
C GLU A 30 6.24 6.18 9.34
N GLN A 31 5.16 5.94 8.60
CA GLN A 31 4.06 6.90 8.50
C GLN A 31 3.33 7.07 9.85
N GLY A 32 3.18 5.98 10.62
CA GLY A 32 2.65 6.04 11.98
C GLY A 32 3.47 6.95 12.91
N ARG A 33 4.81 6.88 12.82
CA ARG A 33 5.71 7.79 13.57
C ARG A 33 5.56 9.26 13.18
N LEU A 34 5.12 9.53 11.95
CA LEU A 34 4.85 10.88 11.43
C LEU A 34 3.43 11.39 11.76
N GLY A 35 2.64 10.59 12.48
CA GLY A 35 1.28 10.92 12.91
C GLY A 35 0.19 10.56 11.90
N TYR A 36 0.52 9.84 10.83
CA TYR A 36 -0.48 9.38 9.87
C TYR A 36 -1.15 8.08 10.33
N LYS A 37 -2.44 7.96 10.08
CA LYS A 37 -3.26 6.76 10.31
C LYS A 37 -3.51 6.06 8.98
N LEU A 38 -3.28 4.74 8.92
CA LEU A 38 -3.69 3.94 7.77
C LEU A 38 -5.22 3.81 7.79
N VAL A 39 -5.89 4.27 6.75
CA VAL A 39 -7.36 4.25 6.67
C VAL A 39 -7.90 3.33 5.60
N HIS A 40 -7.08 3.01 4.59
CA HIS A 40 -7.49 2.07 3.56
C HIS A 40 -6.28 1.35 2.95
N MET A 41 -6.52 0.12 2.48
CA MET A 41 -5.63 -0.62 1.62
C MET A 41 -6.42 -1.04 0.38
N PHE A 42 -5.95 -0.65 -0.79
CA PHE A 42 -6.60 -0.93 -2.06
C PHE A 42 -5.72 -1.87 -2.89
N ALA A 43 -6.29 -2.96 -3.41
CA ALA A 43 -5.58 -3.96 -4.21
C ALA A 43 -6.44 -4.31 -5.43
N PRO A 44 -6.43 -3.48 -6.48
CA PRO A 44 -7.28 -3.72 -7.63
C PRO A 44 -6.77 -4.93 -8.43
N ALA A 45 -7.70 -5.80 -8.83
CA ALA A 45 -7.42 -6.92 -9.73
C ALA A 45 -7.19 -6.39 -11.16
N LEU A 46 -5.94 -6.09 -11.51
CA LEU A 46 -5.58 -5.47 -12.79
C LEU A 46 -4.83 -6.40 -13.76
N TYR A 47 -4.48 -7.62 -13.31
CA TYR A 47 -3.75 -8.61 -14.11
C TYR A 47 -4.60 -9.84 -14.43
N ALA A 48 -4.06 -10.70 -15.30
CA ALA A 48 -4.66 -11.98 -15.67
C ALA A 48 -5.07 -12.78 -14.42
N GLN A 49 -6.22 -13.46 -14.53
CA GLN A 49 -6.79 -14.30 -13.47
C GLN A 49 -7.24 -13.54 -12.20
N GLY A 50 -7.42 -12.22 -12.30
CA GLY A 50 -7.92 -11.40 -11.19
C GLY A 50 -6.87 -11.08 -10.12
N LEU A 51 -5.58 -11.23 -10.46
CA LEU A 51 -4.48 -10.88 -9.58
C LEU A 51 -4.21 -9.38 -9.62
N ALA A 52 -3.82 -8.81 -8.48
CA ALA A 52 -3.35 -7.43 -8.41
C ALA A 52 -1.88 -7.33 -8.85
N ASP A 53 -1.54 -6.26 -9.54
CA ASP A 53 -0.14 -5.90 -9.87
C ASP A 53 0.45 -4.87 -8.91
N TYR A 54 -0.39 -4.25 -8.07
CA TYR A 54 0.05 -3.35 -7.02
C TYR A 54 -0.95 -3.34 -5.87
N ILE A 55 -0.51 -2.81 -4.74
CA ILE A 55 -1.39 -2.37 -3.65
C ILE A 55 -1.15 -0.88 -3.38
N GLU A 56 -2.17 -0.20 -2.92
CA GLU A 56 -2.10 1.18 -2.45
C GLU A 56 -2.42 1.22 -0.96
N LEU A 57 -1.56 1.87 -0.18
CA LEU A 57 -1.83 2.22 1.21
C LEU A 57 -2.25 3.68 1.27
N VAL A 58 -3.44 3.94 1.81
CA VAL A 58 -3.99 5.27 1.96
C VAL A 58 -3.93 5.66 3.43
N PHE A 59 -3.25 6.77 3.68
CA PHE A 59 -3.05 7.33 5.00
C PHE A 59 -3.71 8.69 5.12
N GLU A 60 -4.19 9.02 6.31
CA GLU A 60 -4.70 10.34 6.64
C GLU A 60 -4.02 10.89 7.91
N ARG A 61 -3.89 12.22 7.99
CA ARG A 61 -3.45 12.91 9.20
C ARG A 61 -4.24 14.19 9.38
N GLU A 62 -4.68 14.44 10.60
CA GLU A 62 -5.27 15.72 11.00
C GLU A 62 -4.15 16.71 11.30
N TYR A 63 -4.31 17.97 10.83
CA TYR A 63 -3.39 19.07 11.13
C TYR A 63 -3.43 19.47 12.60
#